data_AF-A0A3M7T277-F1
#
_entry.id   AF-A0A3M7T277-F1
#
_cell.length_a   1.000
_cell.length_b   1.000
_cell.length_c   1.000
_cell.angle_alpha   90.00
_cell.angle_beta   90.00
_cell.angle_gamma   90.00
#
_symmetry.space_group_name_H-M   'P 1'
#
loop_
_entity.id
_entity.type
_entity.pdbx_description
1 polymer ?
#
loop_
_entity_poly.entity_id
_entity_poly.type
_entity_poly.pdbx_seq_one_letter_code
_entity_poly.pdbx_strand_id
1 'polypeptide(L)'
;MDLITCLLDYPFFFITILFDYFPLHITIAQIWASYDNNINTTTALHMLYMSVVLLKSVKKPLKLKNDCLVKRFKVIIFSIWTFSFLIWIPITNAFGVIPYTLDVNFHRNFFDVQHEYS
;
A
#
# COMPACT_ATOMS: atom_id res chain seq x y z
N MET A 1 -8.56 5.55 4.48
CA MET A 1 -7.69 4.64 3.72
C MET A 1 -7.69 3.31 4.43
N ASP A 2 -7.31 3.31 5.71
CA ASP A 2 -7.10 2.14 6.55
C ASP A 2 -8.32 1.22 6.73
N LEU A 3 -9.55 1.76 6.68
CA LEU A 3 -10.77 0.95 6.77
C LEU A 3 -10.91 -0.02 5.58
N ILE A 4 -10.59 0.43 4.36
CA ILE A 4 -10.76 -0.40 3.16
C ILE A 4 -9.64 -1.45 3.10
N THR A 5 -8.43 -1.09 3.51
CA THR A 5 -7.33 -2.04 3.74
C THR A 5 -7.75 -3.11 4.72
N CYS A 6 -8.29 -2.74 5.89
CA CYS A 6 -8.70 -3.71 6.90
C CYS A 6 -9.82 -4.64 6.41
N LEU A 7 -10.73 -4.15 5.56
CA LEU A 7 -11.83 -4.96 5.02
C LEU A 7 -11.41 -5.92 3.91
N LEU A 8 -10.45 -5.54 3.06
CA LEU A 8 -10.04 -6.36 1.90
C LEU A 8 -8.77 -7.15 2.19
N ASP A 9 -7.77 -6.51 2.77
CA ASP A 9 -6.44 -7.09 2.95
C ASP A 9 -6.43 -8.18 4.01
N TYR A 10 -7.15 -7.97 5.11
CA TYR A 10 -7.24 -8.90 6.23
C TYR A 10 -7.83 -10.28 5.86
N PRO A 11 -8.98 -10.38 5.15
CA PRO A 11 -9.50 -11.67 4.73
C PRO A 11 -8.62 -12.36 3.69
N PHE A 12 -8.04 -11.64 2.71
CA PHE A 12 -7.13 -12.25 1.74
C PHE A 12 -5.84 -12.77 2.39
N PHE A 13 -5.31 -12.02 3.36
CA PHE A 13 -4.18 -12.44 4.16
C PHE A 13 -4.52 -13.68 4.99
N PHE A 14 -5.68 -13.71 5.65
CA PHE A 14 -6.12 -14.85 6.45
C PHE A 14 -6.34 -16.11 5.61
N ILE A 15 -6.91 -15.98 4.41
CA ILE A 15 -7.05 -17.10 3.45
C ILE A 15 -5.66 -17.64 3.08
N THR A 16 -4.70 -16.76 2.80
CA THR A 16 -3.34 -17.17 2.43
C THR A 16 -2.65 -17.94 3.56
N ILE A 17 -2.84 -17.49 4.82
CA ILE A 17 -2.32 -18.19 6.00
C ILE A 17 -3.02 -19.54 6.21
N LEU A 18 -4.34 -19.61 6.05
CA LEU A 18 -5.11 -20.82 6.33
C LEU A 18 -4.75 -21.97 5.39
N PHE A 19 -4.44 -21.67 4.13
CA PHE A 19 -4.19 -22.66 3.10
C PHE A 19 -2.70 -22.85 2.79
N ASP A 20 -1.79 -22.05 3.35
CA ASP A 20 -0.36 -21.96 2.98
C ASP A 20 -0.10 -21.63 1.49
N TYR A 21 -1.15 -21.30 0.73
CA TYR A 21 -1.11 -20.80 -0.64
C TYR A 21 -2.33 -19.92 -0.91
N PHE A 22 -2.32 -19.15 -2.00
CA PHE A 22 -3.49 -18.37 -2.41
C PHE A 22 -4.42 -19.24 -3.27
N PRO A 23 -5.59 -19.67 -2.76
CA PRO A 23 -6.43 -20.66 -3.44
C PRO A 23 -7.30 -20.06 -4.56
N LEU A 24 -7.31 -18.74 -4.69
CA LEU A 24 -8.07 -18.05 -5.73
C LEU A 24 -7.24 -17.91 -7.01
N HIS A 25 -7.92 -17.64 -8.12
CA HIS A 25 -7.29 -17.49 -9.44
C HIS A 25 -6.16 -16.44 -9.43
N ILE A 26 -5.09 -16.68 -10.18
CA ILE A 26 -3.88 -15.83 -10.24
C ILE A 26 -4.19 -14.35 -10.51
N THR A 27 -5.23 -14.08 -11.31
CA THR A 27 -5.70 -12.72 -11.60
C THR A 27 -6.17 -11.98 -10.36
N ILE A 28 -6.84 -12.66 -9.43
CA ILE A 28 -7.31 -12.07 -8.17
C ILE A 28 -6.12 -11.76 -7.27
N ALA A 29 -5.14 -12.66 -7.22
CA ALA A 29 -3.89 -12.44 -6.49
C ALA A 29 -3.12 -11.22 -7.02
N GLN A 30 -3.07 -11.05 -8.34
CA GLN A 30 -2.45 -9.89 -8.98
C GLN A 30 -3.19 -8.60 -8.62
N ILE A 31 -4.52 -8.58 -8.75
CA ILE A 31 -5.35 -7.41 -8.40
C ILE A 31 -5.16 -7.03 -6.93
N TRP A 32 -5.16 -8.03 -6.04
CA TRP A 32 -4.95 -7.82 -4.61
C TRP A 32 -3.55 -7.25 -4.33
N ALA A 33 -2.50 -7.83 -4.90
CA ALA A 33 -1.14 -7.33 -4.74
C ALA A 33 -0.95 -5.90 -5.31
N SER A 34 -1.57 -5.58 -6.45
CA SER A 34 -1.55 -4.20 -6.99
C SER A 34 -2.23 -3.22 -6.03
N TYR A 35 -3.34 -3.67 -5.42
CA TYR A 35 -4.14 -2.86 -4.52
C TYR A 35 -3.42 -2.59 -3.20
N ASP A 36 -2.85 -3.62 -2.56
CA ASP A 36 -2.11 -3.50 -1.31
C ASP A 36 -0.90 -2.55 -1.46
N ASN A 37 -0.07 -2.78 -2.48
CA ASN A 37 1.09 -1.92 -2.76
C ASN A 37 0.69 -0.47 -3.08
N ASN A 38 -0.44 -0.28 -3.76
CA ASN A 38 -0.97 1.06 -4.02
C ASN A 38 -1.34 1.77 -2.72
N ILE A 39 -2.07 1.10 -1.82
CA ILE A 39 -2.45 1.70 -0.54
C ILE A 39 -1.22 2.05 0.28
N ASN A 40 -0.24 1.15 0.39
CA ASN A 40 0.97 1.38 1.17
C ASN A 40 1.74 2.60 0.65
N THR A 41 1.88 2.71 -0.68
CA THR A 41 2.56 3.85 -1.33
C THR A 41 1.75 5.15 -1.16
N THR A 42 0.44 5.08 -1.35
CA THR A 42 -0.45 6.24 -1.21
C THR A 42 -0.44 6.75 0.23
N THR A 43 -0.41 5.85 1.22
CA THR A 43 -0.34 6.19 2.64
C THR A 43 1.00 6.84 2.98
N ALA A 44 2.11 6.29 2.50
CA ALA A 44 3.44 6.88 2.68
C ALA A 44 3.54 8.30 2.06
N LEU A 45 3.05 8.48 0.83
CA LEU A 45 3.03 9.78 0.15
C LEU A 45 2.10 10.78 0.86
N HIS A 46 0.97 10.32 1.38
CA HIS A 46 0.06 11.15 2.17
C HIS A 46 0.70 11.62 3.48
N MET A 47 1.38 10.72 4.21
CA MET A 47 2.13 11.08 5.42
C MET A 47 3.26 12.07 5.13
N LEU A 48 3.99 11.88 4.02
CA LEU A 48 5.01 12.81 3.56
C LEU A 48 4.42 14.19 3.26
N TYR A 49 3.28 14.24 2.57
CA TYR A 49 2.58 15.49 2.29
C TYR A 49 2.18 16.23 3.57
N MET A 50 1.58 15.52 4.53
CA MET A 50 1.18 16.11 5.82
C MET A 50 2.38 16.66 6.59
N SER A 51 3.51 15.94 6.56
CA SER A 51 4.78 16.39 7.16
C SER A 51 5.28 17.69 6.53
N VAL A 52 5.19 17.81 5.19
CA VAL A 52 5.56 19.03 4.47
C VAL A 52 4.60 20.19 4.79
N VAL A 53 3.31 19.92 4.93
CA VAL A 53 2.31 20.94 5.32
C VAL A 53 2.61 21.46 6.73
N LEU A 54 2.92 20.58 7.69
CA LEU A 54 3.33 20.96 9.04
C LEU A 54 4.64 21.79 9.03
N LEU A 55 5.63 21.40 8.23
CA LEU A 55 6.86 22.19 8.11
C LEU A 55 6.58 23.60 7.56
N LYS A 56 5.66 23.72 6.60
CA LYS A 56 5.24 25.00 6.03
C LYS A 56 4.43 25.83 7.02
N SER A 57 3.59 25.21 7.85
CA SER A 57 2.79 25.91 8.85
C SER A 57 3.68 26.57 9.91
N VAL A 58 4.74 25.89 10.34
CA VAL A 58 5.74 26.44 11.29
C VAL A 58 6.55 27.56 10.65
N LYS A 59 7.03 27.39 9.40
CA LYS A 59 7.90 28.38 8.75
C LYS A 59 7.15 29.62 8.26
N LYS A 60 5.90 29.50 7.79
CA LYS A 60 5.14 30.59 7.13
C LYS A 60 3.63 30.51 7.44
N PRO A 61 3.20 30.77 8.69
CA PRO A 61 1.81 30.58 9.12
C PRO A 61 0.81 31.50 8.38
N LEU A 62 1.19 32.76 8.11
CA LEU A 62 0.33 33.74 7.42
C LEU A 62 0.02 33.35 5.97
N LYS A 63 0.96 32.70 5.28
CA LYS A 63 0.78 32.25 3.90
C LYS A 63 -0.17 31.06 3.81
N LEU A 64 -0.13 30.19 4.83
CA LEU A 64 -1.00 29.01 4.90
C LEU A 64 -2.47 29.40 5.16
N LYS A 65 -2.73 30.43 5.98
CA LYS A 65 -4.08 30.93 6.28
C LYS A 65 -4.84 31.41 5.04
N ASN A 66 -4.12 31.97 4.06
CA ASN A 66 -4.71 32.49 2.82
C ASN A 66 -4.83 31.42 1.71
N ASP A 67 -4.19 30.26 1.89
CA ASP A 67 -4.28 29.17 0.92
C ASP A 67 -5.58 28.39 1.13
N CYS A 68 -6.33 28.18 0.04
CA CYS A 68 -7.54 27.35 0.05
C CYS A 68 -7.15 25.86 0.14
N LEU A 69 -6.71 25.44 1.32
CA LEU A 69 -6.13 24.13 1.65
C LEU A 69 -7.04 22.98 1.18
N VAL A 70 -8.35 23.09 1.37
CA VAL A 70 -9.31 22.03 1.06
C VAL A 70 -9.37 21.69 -0.43
N LYS A 71 -9.34 22.70 -1.32
CA LYS A 71 -9.39 22.45 -2.78
C LYS A 71 -8.09 21.84 -3.29
N ARG A 72 -6.93 22.38 -2.85
CA ARG A 72 -5.62 21.84 -3.24
C ARG A 72 -5.39 20.45 -2.68
N PHE A 73 -5.83 20.18 -1.45
CA PHE A 73 -5.72 18.87 -0.82
C PHE A 73 -6.43 17.77 -1.61
N LYS A 74 -7.66 18.03 -2.08
CA LYS A 74 -8.40 17.07 -2.91
C LYS A 74 -7.65 16.74 -4.20
N VAL A 75 -7.11 17.75 -4.89
CA VAL A 75 -6.32 17.56 -6.12
C VAL A 75 -5.07 16.74 -5.82
N ILE A 76 -4.36 17.06 -4.74
CA ILE A 76 -3.12 16.36 -4.36
C ILE A 76 -3.39 14.91 -4.00
N ILE A 77 -4.42 14.61 -3.19
CA ILE A 77 -4.79 13.22 -2.88
C ILE A 77 -5.12 12.47 -4.16
N PHE A 78 -5.94 13.06 -5.04
CA PHE A 78 -6.30 12.43 -6.29
C PHE A 78 -5.07 12.15 -7.17
N SER A 79 -4.12 13.09 -7.25
CA SER A 79 -2.86 12.91 -7.96
C SER A 79 -1.97 11.82 -7.35
N ILE A 80 -1.93 11.69 -6.02
CA ILE A 80 -1.17 10.63 -5.34
C ILE A 80 -1.74 9.26 -5.68
N TRP A 81 -3.06 9.12 -5.70
CA TRP A 81 -3.74 7.89 -6.07
C TRP A 81 -3.47 7.49 -7.52
N THR A 82 -3.65 8.43 -8.46
CA THR A 82 -3.43 8.14 -9.88
C THR A 82 -1.97 7.79 -10.16
N PHE A 83 -1.03 8.48 -9.52
CA PHE A 83 0.40 8.16 -9.61
C PHE A 83 0.71 6.76 -9.05
N SER A 84 0.17 6.41 -7.88
CA SER A 84 0.38 5.09 -7.27
C SER A 84 -0.20 3.96 -8.13
N PHE A 85 -1.39 4.16 -8.73
CA PHE A 85 -1.97 3.17 -9.66
C PHE A 85 -1.14 3.00 -10.92
N LEU A 86 -0.65 4.12 -11.48
CA LEU A 86 0.14 4.10 -12.70
C LEU A 86 1.45 3.32 -12.53
N ILE A 87 2.04 3.33 -11.33
CA ILE A 87 3.26 2.59 -11.03
C ILE A 87 2.95 1.11 -10.78
N TRP A 88 2.00 0.81 -9.90
CA TRP A 88 1.85 -0.56 -9.40
C TRP A 88 1.15 -1.49 -10.38
N ILE A 89 0.16 -1.03 -11.16
CA ILE A 89 -0.54 -1.86 -12.16
C ILE A 89 0.43 -2.50 -13.18
N PRO A 90 1.29 -1.74 -13.88
CA PRO A 90 2.21 -2.34 -14.85
C PRO A 90 3.26 -3.22 -14.17
N ILE A 91 3.74 -2.86 -12.97
CA ILE A 91 4.73 -3.66 -12.24
C ILE A 91 4.17 -5.03 -11.87
N THR A 92 2.96 -5.10 -11.31
CA THR A 92 2.33 -6.38 -10.93
C THR A 92 1.92 -7.22 -12.13
N ASN A 93 1.61 -6.58 -13.26
CA ASN A 93 1.32 -7.30 -14.51
C ASN A 93 2.58 -7.84 -15.19
N ALA A 94 3.70 -7.09 -15.13
CA ALA A 94 4.95 -7.46 -15.79
C ALA A 94 5.75 -8.51 -15.01
N PHE A 95 5.81 -8.39 -13.70
CA PHE A 95 6.62 -9.27 -12.83
C PHE A 95 5.79 -10.38 -12.15
N GLY A 96 4.50 -10.48 -12.49
CA GLY A 96 3.56 -11.38 -11.82
C GLY A 96 3.22 -10.92 -10.40
N VAL A 97 2.51 -11.75 -9.64
CA VAL A 97 2.50 -11.65 -8.17
C VAL A 97 3.94 -11.94 -7.76
N ILE A 98 4.74 -10.89 -7.71
CA ILE A 98 6.18 -11.00 -7.49
C ILE A 98 6.35 -11.86 -6.23
N PRO A 99 7.33 -12.78 -6.19
CA PRO A 99 7.69 -13.45 -4.95
C PRO A 99 7.87 -12.46 -3.79
N TYR A 100 8.09 -11.16 -4.01
CA TYR A 100 8.01 -10.07 -3.03
C TYR A 100 6.79 -10.09 -2.08
N THR A 101 5.57 -10.41 -2.54
CA THR A 101 4.41 -10.51 -1.61
C THR A 101 4.51 -11.72 -0.68
N LEU A 102 5.24 -12.75 -1.08
CA LEU A 102 5.58 -13.93 -0.27
C LEU A 102 6.93 -13.73 0.48
N ASP A 103 7.88 -13.01 -0.08
CA ASP A 103 9.24 -12.88 0.44
C ASP A 103 9.35 -11.77 1.50
N VAL A 104 8.56 -10.71 1.37
CA VAL A 104 8.59 -9.58 2.31
C VAL A 104 7.58 -9.75 3.45
N ASN A 105 6.48 -10.49 3.22
CA ASN A 105 5.47 -10.78 4.25
C ASN A 105 5.49 -12.22 4.80
N PHE A 106 6.01 -13.23 4.09
CA PHE A 106 5.95 -14.65 4.52
C PHE A 106 7.33 -15.31 4.75
N HIS A 107 8.45 -14.73 4.31
CA HIS A 107 9.75 -15.42 4.35
C HIS A 107 10.37 -15.61 5.74
N ARG A 108 9.88 -14.93 6.79
CA ARG A 108 10.43 -15.06 8.14
C ARG A 108 9.89 -16.21 8.98
N ASN A 109 8.77 -16.84 8.62
CA ASN A 109 8.19 -17.92 9.45
C ASN A 109 8.27 -19.31 8.81
N PHE A 110 8.57 -19.44 7.52
CA PHE A 110 8.57 -20.74 6.85
C PHE A 110 9.92 -21.48 6.92
N PHE A 111 11.05 -20.77 6.95
CA PHE A 111 12.37 -21.41 6.95
C PHE A 111 12.96 -21.67 8.34
N ASP A 112 12.55 -20.93 9.38
CA ASP A 112 12.99 -21.21 10.75
C ASP A 112 12.25 -22.43 11.36
N VAL A 113 11.00 -22.67 10.98
CA VAL A 113 10.22 -23.82 11.48
C VAL A 113 10.68 -25.14 10.86
N GLN A 114 11.21 -25.15 9.64
CA GLN A 114 11.75 -26.39 9.05
C GLN A 114 13.11 -26.80 9.63
N HIS A 115 13.89 -25.86 10.18
CA HIS A 115 15.18 -26.17 10.80
C HIS A 115 15.11 -26.58 12.27
N GLU A 116 13.96 -26.38 12.94
CA GLU A 116 13.77 -26.81 14.34
C GLU A 116 13.26 -28.26 14.47
N TYR A 117 12.84 -28.87 13.35
CA TYR A 117 12.31 -30.24 13.29
C TYR A 117 13.05 -31.17 12.31
N SER A 118 14.27 -30.80 11.87
CA SER A 118 15.14 -31.67 11.08
C SER A 118 16.45 -32.02 11.79
#